data_AF-A0A9W8U5V4-F1
#
_entry.id   AF-A0A9W8U5V4-F1
#
_cell.length_a   1.000
_cell.length_b   1.000
_cell.length_c   1.000
_cell.angle_alpha   90.00
_cell.angle_beta   90.00
_cell.angle_gamma   90.00
#
_symmetry.space_group_name_H-M   'P 1'
#
loop_
_entity.id
_entity.type
_entity.pdbx_description
1 polymer ?
#
loop_
_entity_poly.entity_id
_entity_poly.type
_entity_poly.pdbx_seq_one_letter_code
_entity_poly.pdbx_strand_id
1 'polypeptide(L)'
;MISNNKPFKVLIVGGGVAGLTLANMLERFNIDYLILEGHGDIAPAVGASIGMFPNGLRILDQIDLYEPLEKLMGSFEETQSTRDMKGRPILSIPKFQDHVRLRHGYPLMFFDRQYLLKVLHERLKYKQRVLLNQKVVDVHLVDAGVEVTTADNQRFEGSILVGADGVHSIVRRHMFRLGHQLDPETFPTDSSNKQECHYLCSYGIARNVPGWVQGDQCTVLGNGYSQLVVSGPENKTYWFFFSKLPTARYGSEIPTCTKEMEADFAKNHAHVTITEKVTFGQVFAHRISSTLTPIHEYVLDKWFFDRIICLGDSVHKPNPIGGQGGNGAIESAAELINALMTKKSSLGSLEAMNTLDIQNVFSDMQSKRHERAKRIVFASHLQQSLVAYEKPGLSKFVWRLFVPLKGDEASLSLFGLTLAGASRLERLELKARPRAIPYRDELPAPPLTRVLIVRLAFVVSMLYLFHMARQIPITSQDNTTHMGLQLVTPVVIYMLEGYRLGNGGTPLALPSLFLLAIYFQGLHRVAPIYAIFHAFMGLDLPTGRYVQPEVIFSLVSYPSGRLANARDYYTKRPLVGFEA
;
A
#
# COMPACT_ATOMS: atom_id res chain seq x y z
N MET A 1 40.15 -31.45 2.31
CA MET A 1 38.98 -30.87 2.99
C MET A 1 37.79 -31.04 2.05
N ILE A 2 36.85 -31.93 2.38
CA ILE A 2 35.60 -32.07 1.63
C ILE A 2 34.80 -30.82 1.94
N SER A 3 34.60 -29.93 0.97
CA SER A 3 33.74 -28.76 1.16
C SER A 3 32.33 -29.28 1.44
N ASN A 4 31.88 -29.10 2.68
CA ASN A 4 30.57 -29.52 3.14
C ASN A 4 29.50 -28.53 2.62
N ASN A 5 29.42 -28.36 1.30
CA ASN A 5 28.62 -27.33 0.67
C ASN A 5 27.16 -27.76 0.64
N LYS A 6 26.48 -27.72 1.80
CA LYS A 6 25.03 -27.90 1.89
C LYS A 6 24.36 -26.86 0.96
N PRO A 7 23.42 -27.26 0.09
CA PRO A 7 22.75 -26.33 -0.81
C PRO A 7 21.98 -25.27 -0.02
N PHE A 8 21.93 -24.03 -0.52
CA PHE A 8 21.24 -22.95 0.17
C PHE A 8 19.73 -23.17 0.18
N LYS A 9 19.14 -23.32 1.37
CA LYS A 9 17.72 -23.65 1.54
C LYS A 9 17.01 -22.67 2.47
N VAL A 10 15.86 -22.17 2.02
CA VAL A 10 14.98 -21.29 2.79
C VAL A 10 13.87 -22.10 3.45
N LEU A 11 13.86 -22.18 4.79
CA LEU A 11 12.69 -22.68 5.52
C LEU A 11 11.68 -21.55 5.69
N ILE A 12 10.41 -21.82 5.41
CA ILE A 12 9.31 -20.87 5.53
C ILE A 12 8.26 -21.46 6.47
N VAL A 13 7.93 -20.76 7.55
CA VAL A 13 6.89 -21.18 8.49
C VAL A 13 5.66 -20.34 8.23
N GLY A 14 4.60 -20.97 7.73
CA GLY A 14 3.35 -20.33 7.33
C GLY A 14 3.15 -20.30 5.81
N GLY A 15 2.14 -21.02 5.33
CA GLY A 15 1.63 -21.06 3.96
C GLY A 15 0.57 -19.99 3.66
N GLY A 16 0.64 -18.84 4.33
CA GLY A 16 -0.21 -17.69 4.05
C GLY A 16 0.24 -16.89 2.81
N VAL A 17 -0.29 -15.68 2.66
CA VAL A 17 0.05 -14.78 1.54
C VAL A 17 1.57 -14.54 1.48
N ALA A 18 2.20 -14.19 2.61
CA ALA A 18 3.63 -13.93 2.69
C ALA A 18 4.48 -15.15 2.24
N GLY A 19 4.20 -16.33 2.80
CA GLY A 19 4.99 -17.53 2.56
C GLY A 19 4.82 -18.08 1.15
N LEU A 20 3.59 -18.19 0.65
CA LEU A 20 3.34 -18.67 -0.72
C LEU A 20 3.84 -17.68 -1.78
N THR A 21 3.72 -16.36 -1.54
CA THR A 21 4.32 -15.37 -2.43
C THR A 21 5.84 -15.50 -2.46
N LEU A 22 6.49 -15.63 -1.30
CA LEU A 22 7.94 -15.83 -1.24
C LEU A 22 8.37 -17.11 -1.97
N ALA A 23 7.66 -18.23 -1.79
CA ALA A 23 7.94 -19.48 -2.49
C ALA A 23 7.87 -19.33 -4.02
N ASN A 24 6.85 -18.66 -4.55
CA ASN A 24 6.75 -18.37 -5.98
C ASN A 24 7.96 -17.55 -6.48
N MET A 25 8.43 -16.58 -5.70
CA MET A 25 9.63 -15.80 -6.06
C MET A 25 10.89 -16.66 -5.98
N LEU A 26 11.06 -17.50 -4.96
CA LEU A 26 12.21 -18.40 -4.83
C LEU A 26 12.31 -19.37 -6.02
N GLU A 27 11.18 -19.88 -6.52
CA GLU A 27 11.16 -20.69 -7.75
C GLU A 27 11.67 -19.93 -8.97
N ARG A 28 11.29 -18.65 -9.12
CA ARG A 28 11.75 -17.79 -10.23
C ARG A 28 13.26 -17.55 -10.20
N PHE A 29 13.88 -17.60 -9.03
CA PHE A 29 15.32 -17.44 -8.84
C PHE A 29 16.08 -18.76 -8.64
N ASN A 30 15.40 -19.90 -8.78
CA ASN A 30 15.94 -21.25 -8.57
C ASN A 30 16.63 -21.42 -7.21
N ILE A 31 15.98 -20.94 -6.14
CA ILE A 31 16.43 -21.07 -4.75
C ILE A 31 15.61 -22.18 -4.08
N ASP A 32 16.27 -23.09 -3.36
CA ASP A 32 15.59 -24.19 -2.68
C ASP A 32 14.82 -23.70 -1.45
N TYR A 33 13.67 -24.32 -1.18
CA TYR A 33 12.79 -23.91 -0.10
C TYR A 33 11.92 -25.05 0.43
N LEU A 34 11.38 -24.86 1.64
CA LEU A 34 10.35 -25.72 2.21
C LEU A 34 9.37 -24.87 3.02
N ILE A 35 8.08 -25.00 2.75
CA ILE A 35 7.00 -24.39 3.54
C ILE A 35 6.47 -25.41 4.55
N LEU A 36 6.40 -25.00 5.80
CA LEU A 36 5.75 -25.71 6.89
C LEU A 36 4.48 -24.94 7.27
N GLU A 37 3.31 -25.48 6.90
CA GLU A 37 2.00 -24.92 7.21
C GLU A 37 1.33 -25.75 8.31
N GLY A 38 0.88 -25.08 9.38
CA GLY A 38 0.30 -25.75 10.53
C GLY A 38 -1.10 -26.31 10.30
N HIS A 39 -1.86 -25.76 9.35
CA HIS A 39 -3.20 -26.23 8.99
C HIS A 39 -3.15 -27.39 7.99
N GLY A 40 -4.21 -28.20 7.99
CA GLY A 40 -4.40 -29.31 7.05
C GLY A 40 -4.90 -28.91 5.66
N ASP A 41 -5.17 -27.62 5.44
CA ASP A 41 -5.61 -27.05 4.16
C ASP A 41 -4.84 -25.76 3.88
N ILE A 42 -4.25 -25.65 2.68
CA ILE A 42 -3.46 -24.48 2.26
C ILE A 42 -4.32 -23.26 1.94
N ALA A 43 -5.58 -23.50 1.53
CA ALA A 43 -6.51 -22.46 1.15
C ALA A 43 -7.87 -22.75 1.78
N PRO A 44 -7.98 -22.64 3.11
CA PRO A 44 -9.23 -22.92 3.80
C PRO A 44 -10.30 -21.89 3.40
N ALA A 45 -11.56 -22.34 3.34
CA ALA A 45 -12.73 -21.48 3.07
C ALA A 45 -13.11 -20.63 4.29
N VAL A 46 -12.13 -20.15 5.04
CA VAL A 46 -12.28 -19.39 6.28
C VAL A 46 -11.50 -18.08 6.18
N GLY A 47 -11.95 -17.07 6.91
CA GLY A 47 -11.42 -15.72 6.85
C GLY A 47 -12.28 -14.76 6.03
N ALA A 48 -11.82 -13.51 5.94
CA ALA A 48 -12.46 -12.45 5.16
C ALA A 48 -12.01 -12.46 3.70
N SER A 49 -12.46 -11.46 2.95
CA SER A 49 -11.83 -11.07 1.69
C SER A 49 -10.45 -10.44 1.89
N ILE A 50 -9.74 -10.29 0.78
CA ILE A 50 -8.51 -9.53 0.69
C ILE A 50 -8.63 -8.51 -0.45
N GLY A 51 -8.15 -7.28 -0.20
CA GLY A 51 -7.98 -6.26 -1.22
C GLY A 51 -6.56 -6.31 -1.78
N MET A 52 -6.43 -6.57 -3.08
CA MET A 52 -5.17 -6.48 -3.81
C MET A 52 -5.05 -5.11 -4.47
N PHE A 53 -4.00 -4.39 -4.10
CA PHE A 53 -3.76 -3.01 -4.52
C PHE A 53 -2.64 -2.98 -5.57
N PRO A 54 -2.51 -1.89 -6.35
CA PRO A 54 -1.49 -1.78 -7.40
C PRO A 54 -0.06 -2.08 -6.94
N ASN A 55 0.28 -1.75 -5.69
CA ASN A 55 1.59 -2.03 -5.13
C ASN A 55 1.87 -3.53 -4.93
N GLY A 56 0.88 -4.32 -4.54
CA GLY A 56 1.00 -5.78 -4.50
C GLY A 56 0.89 -6.39 -5.90
N LEU A 57 -0.05 -5.90 -6.71
CA LEU A 57 -0.34 -6.43 -8.05
C LEU A 57 0.84 -6.27 -9.01
N ARG A 58 1.60 -5.17 -8.94
CA ARG A 58 2.80 -5.00 -9.78
C ARG A 58 3.85 -6.07 -9.52
N ILE A 59 4.00 -6.51 -8.28
CA ILE A 59 4.92 -7.59 -7.90
C ILE A 59 4.36 -8.94 -8.37
N LEU A 60 3.07 -9.18 -8.15
CA LEU A 60 2.40 -10.40 -8.61
C LEU A 60 2.43 -10.54 -10.14
N ASP A 61 2.41 -9.44 -10.90
CA ASP A 61 2.54 -9.47 -12.36
C ASP A 61 3.94 -9.98 -12.81
N GLN A 62 5.01 -9.60 -12.08
CA GLN A 62 6.38 -10.08 -12.37
C GLN A 62 6.56 -11.59 -12.18
N ILE A 63 5.68 -12.21 -11.40
CA ILE A 63 5.66 -13.66 -11.16
C ILE A 63 4.45 -14.34 -11.82
N ASP A 64 3.80 -13.67 -12.77
CA ASP A 64 2.69 -14.17 -13.61
C ASP A 64 1.45 -14.62 -12.82
N LEU A 65 1.16 -13.94 -11.73
CA LEU A 65 0.00 -14.17 -10.88
C LEU A 65 -1.09 -13.10 -11.06
N TYR A 66 -0.80 -12.00 -11.75
CA TYR A 66 -1.78 -10.93 -11.96
C TYR A 66 -2.99 -11.39 -12.81
N GLU A 67 -2.75 -11.94 -13.99
CA GLU A 67 -3.83 -12.31 -14.92
C GLU A 67 -4.76 -13.41 -14.38
N PRO A 68 -4.26 -14.47 -13.70
CA PRO A 68 -5.13 -15.42 -13.02
C PRO A 68 -6.03 -14.78 -11.96
N LEU A 69 -5.52 -13.80 -11.20
CA LEU A 69 -6.30 -13.10 -10.18
C LEU A 69 -7.33 -12.15 -10.79
N GLU A 70 -6.97 -11.43 -11.86
CA GLU A 70 -7.89 -10.52 -12.54
C GLU A 70 -9.12 -11.25 -13.09
N LYS A 71 -8.96 -12.49 -13.57
CA LYS A 71 -10.07 -13.33 -14.03
C LYS A 71 -11.08 -13.68 -12.94
N LEU A 72 -10.71 -13.59 -11.67
CA LEU A 72 -11.61 -13.89 -10.54
C LEU A 72 -12.62 -12.77 -10.25
N MET A 73 -12.34 -11.52 -10.66
CA MET A 73 -13.11 -10.35 -10.26
C MET A 73 -14.53 -10.30 -10.83
N GLY A 74 -14.81 -11.04 -11.91
CA GLY A 74 -16.07 -10.89 -12.64
C GLY A 74 -16.18 -9.52 -13.32
N SER A 75 -17.38 -9.15 -13.76
CA SER A 75 -17.66 -7.86 -14.40
C SER A 75 -18.89 -7.22 -13.78
N PHE A 76 -18.69 -6.09 -13.10
CA PHE A 76 -19.75 -5.24 -12.57
C PHE A 76 -19.26 -3.80 -12.45
N GLU A 77 -20.18 -2.84 -12.49
CA GLU A 77 -19.83 -1.42 -12.37
C GLU A 77 -19.54 -1.07 -10.90
N GLU A 78 -18.29 -0.68 -10.65
CA GLU A 78 -17.79 -0.45 -9.29
C GLU A 78 -17.97 0.99 -8.86
N THR A 79 -18.54 1.23 -7.67
CA THR A 79 -18.67 2.56 -7.07
C THR A 79 -18.09 2.58 -5.66
N GLN A 80 -17.11 3.44 -5.43
CA GLN A 80 -16.56 3.68 -4.09
C GLN A 80 -17.28 4.88 -3.45
N SER A 81 -17.91 4.66 -2.30
CA SER A 81 -18.53 5.74 -1.53
C SER A 81 -17.92 5.90 -0.13
N THR A 82 -17.98 7.12 0.40
CA THR A 82 -17.90 7.36 1.85
C THR A 82 -19.27 7.82 2.31
N ARG A 83 -19.83 7.17 3.32
CA ARG A 83 -21.23 7.36 3.77
C ARG A 83 -21.28 7.89 5.19
N ASP A 84 -22.27 8.73 5.48
CA ASP A 84 -22.56 9.17 6.84
C ASP A 84 -23.20 8.05 7.69
N MET A 85 -23.44 8.33 8.98
CA MET A 85 -24.07 7.38 9.92
C MET A 85 -25.49 6.95 9.55
N LYS A 86 -26.14 7.62 8.59
CA LYS A 86 -27.47 7.27 8.07
C LYS A 86 -27.38 6.53 6.73
N GLY A 87 -26.18 6.15 6.30
CA GLY A 87 -25.94 5.44 5.04
C GLY A 87 -25.98 6.34 3.79
N ARG A 88 -26.07 7.67 3.95
CA ARG A 88 -26.14 8.61 2.82
C ARG A 88 -24.74 8.91 2.30
N PRO A 89 -24.49 8.92 0.98
CA PRO A 89 -23.17 9.18 0.43
C PRO A 89 -22.77 10.65 0.67
N ILE A 90 -21.57 10.84 1.24
CA ILE A 90 -20.86 12.13 1.33
C ILE A 90 -19.99 12.33 0.09
N LEU A 91 -19.39 11.23 -0.37
CA LEU A 91 -18.54 11.14 -1.56
C LEU A 91 -18.91 9.87 -2.29
N SER A 92 -18.96 9.92 -3.62
CA SER A 92 -19.20 8.74 -4.45
C SER A 92 -18.42 8.84 -5.75
N ILE A 93 -17.53 7.88 -5.98
CA ILE A 93 -16.66 7.81 -7.14
C ILE A 93 -17.08 6.60 -7.97
N PRO A 94 -17.87 6.78 -9.05
CA PRO A 94 -18.19 5.70 -9.97
C PRO A 94 -16.95 5.26 -10.74
N LYS A 95 -16.94 4.02 -11.23
CA LYS A 95 -15.83 3.41 -11.97
C LYS A 95 -14.49 3.51 -11.23
N PHE A 96 -14.53 3.35 -9.90
CA PHE A 96 -13.37 3.57 -9.04
C PHE A 96 -12.14 2.74 -9.46
N GLN A 97 -12.33 1.47 -9.81
CA GLN A 97 -11.24 0.60 -10.26
C GLN A 97 -10.59 1.08 -11.57
N ASP A 98 -11.36 1.64 -12.50
CA ASP A 98 -10.82 2.20 -13.74
C ASP A 98 -9.97 3.43 -13.47
N HIS A 99 -10.41 4.31 -12.55
CA HIS A 99 -9.59 5.43 -12.10
C HIS A 99 -8.28 4.97 -11.47
N VAL A 100 -8.32 3.93 -10.62
CA VAL A 100 -7.12 3.36 -10.00
C VAL A 100 -6.21 2.72 -11.05
N ARG A 101 -6.76 1.98 -12.01
CA ARG A 101 -6.02 1.34 -13.12
C ARG A 101 -5.35 2.38 -14.01
N LEU A 102 -6.06 3.43 -14.42
CA LEU A 102 -5.50 4.52 -15.22
C LEU A 102 -4.32 5.20 -14.51
N ARG A 103 -4.44 5.39 -13.20
CA ARG A 103 -3.43 6.07 -12.39
C ARG A 103 -2.20 5.20 -12.14
N HIS A 104 -2.39 3.94 -11.80
CA HIS A 104 -1.33 3.08 -11.23
C HIS A 104 -1.00 1.83 -12.06
N GLY A 105 -1.68 1.63 -13.18
CA GLY A 105 -1.49 0.49 -14.11
C GLY A 105 -2.24 -0.78 -13.72
N TYR A 106 -2.80 -0.83 -12.51
CA TYR A 106 -3.52 -1.97 -11.95
C TYR A 106 -4.76 -1.48 -11.20
N PRO A 107 -5.85 -2.25 -11.16
CA PRO A 107 -7.05 -1.91 -10.39
C PRO A 107 -6.86 -2.16 -8.87
N LEU A 108 -7.89 -1.85 -8.09
CA LEU A 108 -8.08 -2.41 -6.75
C LEU A 108 -8.99 -3.64 -6.89
N MET A 109 -8.54 -4.82 -6.44
CA MET A 109 -9.31 -6.07 -6.59
C MET A 109 -9.70 -6.63 -5.22
N PHE A 110 -10.98 -6.93 -5.00
CA PHE A 110 -11.47 -7.56 -3.78
C PHE A 110 -12.09 -8.93 -4.07
N PHE A 111 -11.59 -9.97 -3.39
CA PHE A 111 -12.08 -11.33 -3.55
C PHE A 111 -11.77 -12.16 -2.30
N ASP A 112 -12.31 -13.37 -2.22
CA ASP A 112 -12.08 -14.29 -1.12
C ASP A 112 -10.57 -14.52 -0.95
N ARG A 113 -10.03 -14.33 0.25
CA ARG A 113 -8.61 -14.63 0.54
C ARG A 113 -8.24 -16.06 0.12
N GLN A 114 -9.19 -16.98 0.23
CA GLN A 114 -9.05 -18.35 -0.25
C GLN A 114 -8.59 -18.42 -1.72
N TYR A 115 -9.18 -17.63 -2.61
CA TYR A 115 -8.84 -17.68 -4.04
C TYR A 115 -7.41 -17.18 -4.30
N LEU A 116 -6.94 -16.18 -3.55
CA LEU A 116 -5.53 -15.77 -3.60
C LEU A 116 -4.59 -16.93 -3.26
N LEU A 117 -4.87 -17.62 -2.15
CA LEU A 117 -4.03 -18.73 -1.68
C LEU A 117 -4.05 -19.90 -2.68
N LYS A 118 -5.22 -20.22 -3.26
CA LYS A 118 -5.34 -21.23 -4.32
C LYS A 118 -4.46 -20.89 -5.52
N VAL A 119 -4.59 -19.67 -6.05
CA VAL A 119 -3.82 -19.22 -7.21
C VAL A 119 -2.32 -19.22 -6.92
N LEU A 120 -1.91 -18.74 -5.74
CA LEU A 120 -0.51 -18.78 -5.30
C LEU A 120 0.04 -20.21 -5.21
N HIS A 121 -0.72 -21.13 -4.63
CA HIS A 121 -0.31 -22.53 -4.46
C HIS A 121 -0.32 -23.31 -5.78
N GLU A 122 -1.33 -23.11 -6.63
CA GLU A 122 -1.44 -23.76 -7.93
C GLU A 122 -0.29 -23.40 -8.87
N ARG A 123 0.19 -22.16 -8.79
CA ARG A 123 1.32 -21.67 -9.58
C ARG A 123 2.66 -22.31 -9.21
N LEU A 124 2.82 -22.81 -7.97
CA LEU A 124 4.05 -23.48 -7.55
C LEU A 124 4.32 -24.72 -8.42
N LYS A 125 5.54 -24.81 -8.95
CA LYS A 125 6.04 -25.97 -9.67
C LYS A 125 6.26 -27.15 -8.73
N TYR A 126 6.80 -26.90 -7.55
CA TYR A 126 7.18 -27.94 -6.59
C TYR A 126 6.22 -28.01 -5.40
N LYS A 127 4.96 -28.44 -5.65
CA LYS A 127 3.90 -28.52 -4.61
C LYS A 127 4.28 -29.41 -3.42
N GLN A 128 5.11 -30.43 -3.62
CA GLN A 128 5.65 -31.28 -2.57
C GLN A 128 6.53 -30.54 -1.54
N ARG A 129 6.95 -29.29 -1.84
CA ARG A 129 7.66 -28.43 -0.89
C ARG A 129 6.73 -27.67 0.05
N VAL A 130 5.42 -27.89 -0.05
CA VAL A 130 4.43 -27.33 0.88
C VAL A 130 3.92 -28.48 1.75
N LEU A 131 4.41 -28.53 2.99
CA LEU A 131 4.03 -29.55 3.96
C LEU A 131 2.93 -29.01 4.86
N LEU A 132 1.75 -29.63 4.78
CA LEU A 132 0.60 -29.33 5.63
C LEU A 132 0.66 -30.10 6.95
N ASN A 133 -0.12 -29.66 7.93
CA ASN A 133 -0.12 -30.18 9.30
C ASN A 133 1.24 -30.11 10.01
N GLN A 134 2.14 -29.24 9.54
CA GLN A 134 3.47 -29.03 10.09
C GLN A 134 3.49 -27.80 11.00
N LYS A 135 2.86 -27.92 12.17
CA LYS A 135 2.83 -26.85 13.16
C LYS A 135 4.18 -26.75 13.87
N VAL A 136 4.98 -25.74 13.54
CA VAL A 136 6.26 -25.48 14.23
C VAL A 136 6.01 -25.07 15.69
N VAL A 137 6.80 -25.64 16.60
CA VAL A 137 6.73 -25.40 18.05
C VAL A 137 8.06 -24.98 18.66
N ASP A 138 9.20 -25.28 18.02
CA ASP A 138 10.51 -24.82 18.48
C ASP A 138 11.43 -24.46 17.31
N VAL A 139 12.44 -23.63 17.61
CA VAL A 139 13.45 -23.13 16.69
C VAL A 139 14.80 -23.10 17.42
N HIS A 140 15.82 -23.67 16.79
CA HIS A 140 17.20 -23.70 17.27
C HIS A 140 18.17 -23.23 16.18
N LEU A 141 19.20 -22.49 16.59
CA LEU A 141 20.35 -22.23 15.73
C LEU A 141 21.24 -23.47 15.71
N VAL A 142 21.76 -23.82 14.54
CA VAL A 142 22.72 -24.91 14.34
C VAL A 142 23.94 -24.38 13.58
N ASP A 143 25.00 -25.19 13.48
CA ASP A 143 26.18 -24.77 12.74
C ASP A 143 25.83 -24.44 11.28
N ALA A 144 26.16 -23.21 10.87
CA ALA A 144 25.84 -22.64 9.56
C ALA A 144 24.36 -22.75 9.12
N GLY A 145 23.40 -22.82 10.05
CA GLY A 145 21.98 -23.01 9.71
C GLY A 145 21.00 -22.77 10.85
N VAL A 146 19.77 -23.19 10.63
CA VAL A 146 18.67 -23.14 11.60
C VAL A 146 17.82 -24.41 11.45
N GLU A 147 17.43 -24.97 12.59
CA GLU A 147 16.55 -26.12 12.69
C GLU A 147 15.21 -25.69 13.32
N VAL A 148 14.12 -26.24 12.80
CA VAL A 148 12.79 -26.12 13.41
C VAL A 148 12.24 -27.48 13.78
N THR A 149 11.56 -27.54 14.91
CA THR A 149 10.84 -28.75 15.37
C THR A 149 9.34 -28.50 15.29
N THR A 150 8.61 -29.47 14.74
CA THR A 150 7.14 -29.45 14.62
C THR A 150 6.47 -30.18 15.77
N ALA A 151 5.16 -29.98 15.94
CA ALA A 151 4.38 -30.55 17.03
C ALA A 151 4.33 -32.09 17.03
N ASP A 152 4.60 -32.72 15.88
CA ASP A 152 4.76 -34.17 15.72
C ASP A 152 6.22 -34.63 15.84
N ASN A 153 7.10 -33.77 16.36
CA ASN A 153 8.54 -33.99 16.58
C ASN A 153 9.36 -34.21 15.30
N GLN A 154 8.86 -33.84 14.12
CA GLN A 154 9.69 -33.79 12.91
C GLN A 154 10.65 -32.59 12.99
N ARG A 155 11.82 -32.75 12.38
CA ARG A 155 12.88 -31.73 12.35
C ARG A 155 13.22 -31.36 10.93
N PHE A 156 13.36 -30.07 10.67
CA PHE A 156 13.72 -29.54 9.37
C PHE A 156 14.85 -28.52 9.51
N GLU A 157 15.89 -28.68 8.71
CA GLU A 157 17.03 -27.75 8.64
C GLU A 157 16.96 -26.88 7.37
N GLY A 158 17.47 -25.65 7.50
CA GLY A 158 17.74 -24.75 6.38
C GLY A 158 18.86 -23.77 6.68
N SER A 159 19.29 -23.06 5.64
CA SER A 159 20.33 -22.03 5.73
C SER A 159 19.80 -20.77 6.42
N ILE A 160 18.53 -20.45 6.17
CA ILE A 160 17.76 -19.38 6.82
C ILE A 160 16.33 -19.83 7.13
N LEU A 161 15.72 -19.17 8.13
CA LEU A 161 14.34 -19.36 8.53
C LEU A 161 13.55 -18.07 8.31
N VAL A 162 12.41 -18.20 7.65
CA VAL A 162 11.47 -17.11 7.38
C VAL A 162 10.17 -17.36 8.14
N GLY A 163 9.89 -16.54 9.15
CA GLY A 163 8.62 -16.50 9.85
C GLY A 163 7.57 -15.75 9.03
N ALA A 164 6.63 -16.48 8.44
CA ALA A 164 5.49 -15.99 7.68
C ALA A 164 4.15 -16.41 8.32
N ASP A 165 4.18 -16.61 9.64
CA ASP A 165 3.18 -17.26 10.50
C ASP A 165 2.25 -16.25 11.21
N GLY A 166 2.22 -15.01 10.72
CA GLY A 166 1.19 -14.02 11.03
C GLY A 166 1.27 -13.41 12.43
N VAL A 167 0.15 -12.84 12.89
CA VAL A 167 0.09 -12.03 14.12
C VAL A 167 0.52 -12.79 15.38
N HIS A 168 0.25 -14.09 15.46
CA HIS A 168 0.62 -14.95 16.60
C HIS A 168 1.93 -15.72 16.39
N SER A 169 2.83 -15.17 15.55
CA SER A 169 4.07 -15.80 15.10
C SER A 169 4.84 -16.52 16.23
N ILE A 170 5.03 -17.84 16.06
CA ILE A 170 5.92 -18.64 16.88
C ILE A 170 7.38 -18.31 16.52
N VAL A 171 7.69 -18.13 15.24
CA VAL A 171 9.06 -17.81 14.80
C VAL A 171 9.53 -16.50 15.42
N ARG A 172 8.70 -15.46 15.45
CA ARG A 172 9.00 -14.20 16.14
C ARG A 172 9.32 -14.45 17.61
N ARG A 173 8.51 -15.23 18.33
CA ARG A 173 8.74 -15.49 19.76
C ARG A 173 10.10 -16.17 19.99
N HIS A 174 10.45 -17.16 19.19
CA HIS A 174 11.75 -17.82 19.30
C HIS A 174 12.91 -16.93 18.86
N MET A 175 12.73 -16.11 17.82
CA MET A 175 13.71 -15.12 17.37
C MET A 175 14.05 -14.13 18.49
N PHE A 176 13.04 -13.57 19.15
CA PHE A 176 13.25 -12.65 20.28
C PHE A 176 13.84 -13.37 21.51
N ARG A 177 13.42 -14.62 21.80
CA ARG A 177 14.00 -15.43 22.87
C ARG A 177 15.50 -15.68 22.65
N LEU A 178 15.88 -16.12 21.46
CA LEU A 178 17.28 -16.38 21.09
C LEU A 178 18.09 -15.09 21.07
N GLY A 179 17.52 -14.01 20.51
CA GLY A 179 18.12 -12.68 20.55
C GLY A 179 18.41 -12.22 21.97
N HIS A 180 17.45 -12.34 22.88
CA HIS A 180 17.66 -11.97 24.28
C HIS A 180 18.75 -12.81 24.98
N GLN A 181 18.82 -14.11 24.66
CA GLN A 181 19.81 -15.03 25.24
C GLN A 181 21.24 -14.75 24.78
N LEU A 182 21.41 -14.29 23.54
CA LEU A 182 22.72 -14.18 22.88
C LEU A 182 23.19 -12.72 22.68
N ASP A 183 22.26 -11.77 22.60
CA ASP A 183 22.49 -10.33 22.42
C ASP A 183 21.42 -9.52 23.21
N PRO A 184 21.49 -9.51 24.54
CA PRO A 184 20.49 -8.87 25.40
C PRO A 184 20.43 -7.35 25.24
N GLU A 185 21.51 -6.70 24.77
CA GLU A 185 21.55 -5.25 24.54
C GLU A 185 20.66 -4.87 23.35
N THR A 186 20.71 -5.66 22.27
CA THR A 186 19.88 -5.43 21.08
C THR A 186 18.46 -5.96 21.24
N PHE A 187 18.26 -6.99 22.07
CA PHE A 187 16.97 -7.66 22.32
C PHE A 187 16.59 -7.63 23.82
N PRO A 188 16.12 -6.49 24.34
CA PRO A 188 15.66 -6.40 25.72
C PRO A 188 14.33 -7.15 25.93
N THR A 189 14.05 -7.59 27.16
CA THR A 189 12.91 -8.46 27.50
C THR A 189 11.55 -7.92 27.05
N ASP A 190 11.35 -6.60 27.09
CA ASP A 190 10.07 -5.96 26.76
C ASP A 190 9.86 -5.72 25.25
N SER A 191 10.86 -5.99 24.42
CA SER A 191 10.84 -5.64 22.99
C SER A 191 9.79 -6.37 22.16
N SER A 192 9.31 -7.53 22.64
CA SER A 192 8.28 -8.34 21.96
C SER A 192 6.84 -7.91 22.28
N ASN A 193 6.63 -7.07 23.29
CA ASN A 193 5.31 -6.76 23.86
C ASN A 193 4.70 -5.43 23.36
N LYS A 194 5.19 -4.91 22.23
CA LYS A 194 4.73 -3.63 21.63
C LYS A 194 3.48 -3.76 20.76
N GLN A 195 2.75 -4.87 20.86
CA GLN A 195 1.54 -5.05 20.07
C GLN A 195 0.42 -4.24 20.71
N GLU A 196 -0.16 -3.31 19.96
CA GLU A 196 -1.21 -2.43 20.45
C GLU A 196 -2.54 -2.85 19.83
N CYS A 197 -3.63 -2.68 20.56
CA CYS A 197 -4.98 -2.93 20.08
C CYS A 197 -5.91 -1.80 20.50
N HIS A 198 -6.45 -1.09 19.51
CA HIS A 198 -7.42 0.00 19.72
C HIS A 198 -8.84 -0.38 19.31
N TYR A 199 -9.01 -1.45 18.53
CA TYR A 199 -10.27 -1.83 17.90
C TYR A 199 -10.50 -3.33 17.97
N LEU A 200 -11.76 -3.71 18.12
CA LEU A 200 -12.25 -5.02 17.66
C LEU A 200 -12.77 -4.88 16.22
N CYS A 201 -12.72 -5.96 15.46
CA CYS A 201 -13.29 -6.03 14.13
C CYS A 201 -14.14 -7.27 13.97
N SER A 202 -15.43 -7.09 13.68
CA SER A 202 -16.25 -8.16 13.10
C SER A 202 -16.06 -8.13 11.60
N TYR A 203 -15.58 -9.23 11.03
CA TYR A 203 -15.44 -9.36 9.58
C TYR A 203 -16.08 -10.66 9.09
N GLY A 204 -16.39 -10.70 7.81
CA GLY A 204 -16.90 -11.92 7.20
C GLY A 204 -17.35 -11.75 5.76
N ILE A 205 -18.01 -12.81 5.29
CA ILE A 205 -18.52 -12.94 3.92
C ILE A 205 -20.00 -13.22 4.02
N ALA A 206 -20.82 -12.41 3.37
CA ALA A 206 -22.24 -12.66 3.14
C ALA A 206 -22.48 -12.89 1.65
N ARG A 207 -23.65 -13.41 1.30
CA ARG A 207 -24.03 -13.58 -0.11
C ARG A 207 -25.52 -13.29 -0.28
N ASN A 208 -25.87 -12.69 -1.42
CA ASN A 208 -27.26 -12.35 -1.76
C ASN A 208 -27.95 -11.46 -0.71
N VAL A 209 -27.24 -10.44 -0.20
CA VAL A 209 -27.80 -9.50 0.79
C VAL A 209 -28.89 -8.64 0.13
N PRO A 210 -30.16 -8.69 0.60
CA PRO A 210 -31.23 -7.89 0.02
C PRO A 210 -30.95 -6.38 0.13
N GLY A 211 -31.12 -5.66 -0.97
CA GLY A 211 -30.91 -4.22 -1.05
C GLY A 211 -29.45 -3.78 -1.22
N TRP A 212 -28.48 -4.70 -1.16
CA TRP A 212 -27.10 -4.42 -1.54
C TRP A 212 -26.98 -4.36 -3.07
N VAL A 213 -26.29 -3.34 -3.56
CA VAL A 213 -26.04 -3.16 -5.00
C VAL A 213 -24.71 -3.80 -5.34
N GLN A 214 -24.71 -4.76 -6.25
CA GLN A 214 -23.47 -5.41 -6.69
C GLN A 214 -22.56 -4.37 -7.36
N GLY A 215 -21.31 -4.29 -6.89
CA GLY A 215 -20.34 -3.28 -7.30
C GLY A 215 -20.23 -2.09 -6.38
N ASP A 216 -21.11 -1.95 -5.39
CA ASP A 216 -20.90 -0.96 -4.34
C ASP A 216 -19.71 -1.39 -3.46
N GLN A 217 -18.92 -0.38 -3.08
CA GLN A 217 -17.95 -0.43 -2.00
C GLN A 217 -18.14 0.83 -1.16
N CYS A 218 -18.21 0.71 0.16
CA CYS A 218 -18.36 1.88 1.00
C CYS A 218 -17.61 1.80 2.32
N THR A 219 -17.13 2.98 2.73
CA THR A 219 -16.71 3.24 4.10
C THR A 219 -17.80 4.04 4.79
N VAL A 220 -18.30 3.55 5.92
CA VAL A 220 -19.38 4.17 6.70
C VAL A 220 -18.79 4.80 7.95
N LEU A 221 -18.99 6.10 8.09
CA LEU A 221 -18.54 6.87 9.23
C LEU A 221 -19.39 6.56 10.47
N GLY A 222 -18.77 6.50 11.64
CA GLY A 222 -19.47 6.26 12.90
C GLY A 222 -18.77 6.90 14.09
N ASN A 223 -19.45 6.99 15.23
CA ASN A 223 -18.90 7.53 16.47
C ASN A 223 -18.38 6.38 17.34
N GLY A 224 -17.06 6.19 17.40
CA GLY A 224 -16.44 5.07 18.10
C GLY A 224 -16.54 3.75 17.33
N TYR A 225 -17.03 3.76 16.09
CA TYR A 225 -17.02 2.61 15.19
C TYR A 225 -16.99 3.08 13.73
N SER A 226 -16.66 2.18 12.82
CA SER A 226 -16.73 2.39 11.38
C SER A 226 -16.99 1.07 10.66
N GLN A 227 -17.43 1.15 9.40
CA GLN A 227 -17.60 -0.04 8.57
C GLN A 227 -16.90 0.13 7.23
N LEU A 228 -16.29 -0.93 6.73
CA LEU A 228 -15.89 -1.10 5.34
C LEU A 228 -16.69 -2.26 4.78
N VAL A 229 -17.49 -2.01 3.74
CA VAL A 229 -18.33 -3.03 3.10
C VAL A 229 -18.07 -3.01 1.60
N VAL A 230 -17.75 -4.16 1.03
CA VAL A 230 -17.22 -4.28 -0.32
C VAL A 230 -17.93 -5.40 -1.07
N SER A 231 -18.31 -5.15 -2.33
CA SER A 231 -18.81 -6.19 -3.21
C SER A 231 -17.69 -7.15 -3.61
N GLY A 232 -18.03 -8.43 -3.70
CA GLY A 232 -17.16 -9.48 -4.19
C GLY A 232 -17.78 -10.26 -5.34
N PRO A 233 -17.00 -11.12 -6.01
CA PRO A 233 -17.51 -12.03 -7.02
C PRO A 233 -18.65 -12.90 -6.50
N GLU A 234 -19.49 -13.42 -7.40
CA GLU A 234 -20.61 -14.33 -7.07
C GLU A 234 -21.63 -13.75 -6.08
N ASN A 235 -21.98 -12.46 -6.22
CA ASN A 235 -22.90 -11.73 -5.35
C ASN A 235 -22.54 -11.81 -3.86
N LYS A 236 -21.24 -11.88 -3.56
CA LYS A 236 -20.73 -11.82 -2.19
C LYS A 236 -20.64 -10.38 -1.73
N THR A 237 -20.86 -10.19 -0.43
CA THR A 237 -20.65 -8.92 0.27
C THR A 237 -19.68 -9.17 1.41
N TYR A 238 -18.54 -8.51 1.37
CA TYR A 238 -17.55 -8.55 2.43
C TYR A 238 -17.78 -7.40 3.37
N TRP A 239 -17.71 -7.64 4.68
CA TRP A 239 -17.78 -6.57 5.66
C TRP A 239 -16.60 -6.62 6.63
N PHE A 240 -16.27 -5.45 7.13
CA PHE A 240 -15.37 -5.21 8.24
C PHE A 240 -16.01 -4.11 9.09
N PHE A 241 -16.54 -4.48 10.25
CA PHE A 241 -17.11 -3.57 11.23
C PHE A 241 -16.10 -3.39 12.35
N PHE A 242 -15.50 -2.20 12.44
CA PHE A 242 -14.55 -1.85 13.47
C PHE A 242 -15.25 -1.15 14.63
N SER A 243 -15.02 -1.59 15.86
CA SER A 243 -15.53 -0.94 17.07
C SER A 243 -14.38 -0.61 18.00
N LYS A 244 -14.31 0.65 18.43
CA LYS A 244 -13.23 1.16 19.26
C LYS A 244 -13.34 0.60 20.67
N LEU A 245 -12.22 0.13 21.21
CA LEU A 245 -12.14 -0.27 22.61
C LEU A 245 -12.22 0.97 23.52
N PRO A 246 -12.87 0.88 24.70
CA PRO A 246 -12.86 1.97 25.67
C PRO A 246 -11.46 2.42 26.09
N THR A 247 -10.52 1.47 26.12
CA THR A 247 -9.11 1.70 26.43
C THR A 247 -8.27 0.81 25.53
N ALA A 248 -7.16 1.34 25.01
CA ALA A 248 -6.19 0.55 24.26
C ALA A 248 -5.65 -0.60 25.12
N ARG A 249 -5.40 -1.74 24.49
CA ARG A 249 -4.83 -2.93 25.13
C ARG A 249 -3.48 -3.26 24.51
N TYR A 250 -2.58 -3.79 25.32
CA TYR A 250 -1.20 -4.05 24.93
C TYR A 250 -0.81 -5.48 25.25
N GLY A 251 -0.12 -6.13 24.32
CA GLY A 251 0.48 -7.44 24.59
C GLY A 251 -0.52 -8.48 25.09
N SER A 252 -0.28 -9.03 26.28
CA SER A 252 -1.14 -10.03 26.93
C SER A 252 -2.50 -9.50 27.39
N GLU A 253 -2.70 -8.18 27.46
CA GLU A 253 -4.00 -7.58 27.80
C GLU A 253 -4.98 -7.57 26.62
N ILE A 254 -4.50 -7.89 25.42
CA ILE A 254 -5.33 -7.94 24.22
C ILE A 254 -6.33 -9.09 24.36
N PRO A 255 -7.64 -8.84 24.23
CA PRO A 255 -8.66 -9.84 24.51
C PRO A 255 -8.70 -10.93 23.45
N THR A 256 -8.94 -12.16 23.88
CA THR A 256 -9.36 -13.25 22.98
C THR A 256 -10.86 -13.13 22.75
N CYS A 257 -11.30 -13.06 21.50
CA CYS A 257 -12.73 -12.95 21.16
C CYS A 257 -13.38 -14.34 21.09
N THR A 258 -14.43 -14.56 21.88
CA THR A 258 -15.22 -15.80 21.86
C THR A 258 -16.41 -15.72 20.89
N LYS A 259 -17.08 -16.85 20.65
CA LYS A 259 -18.28 -16.89 19.80
C LYS A 259 -19.48 -16.19 20.44
N GLU A 260 -19.56 -16.19 21.76
CA GLU A 260 -20.57 -15.45 22.53
C GLU A 260 -20.34 -13.94 22.35
N MET A 261 -19.10 -13.47 22.47
CA MET A 261 -18.76 -12.06 22.22
C MET A 261 -19.11 -11.63 20.79
N GLU A 262 -18.87 -12.50 19.80
CA GLU A 262 -19.26 -12.25 18.40
C GLU A 262 -20.79 -12.14 18.25
N ALA A 263 -21.55 -13.03 18.88
CA ALA A 263 -23.02 -12.99 18.85
C ALA A 263 -23.58 -11.73 19.51
N ASP A 264 -23.04 -11.34 20.68
CA ASP A 264 -23.42 -10.12 21.37
C ASP A 264 -23.06 -8.87 20.56
N PHE A 265 -21.88 -8.86 19.94
CA PHE A 265 -21.46 -7.80 19.04
C PHE A 265 -22.46 -7.65 17.89
N ALA A 266 -22.82 -8.75 17.22
CA ALA A 266 -23.76 -8.74 16.11
C ALA A 266 -25.14 -8.22 16.53
N LYS A 267 -25.66 -8.69 17.67
CA LYS A 267 -26.94 -8.26 18.22
C LYS A 267 -26.96 -6.77 18.56
N ASN A 268 -25.94 -6.27 19.26
CA ASN A 268 -25.87 -4.88 19.72
C ASN A 268 -25.73 -3.89 18.56
N HIS A 269 -25.12 -4.29 17.45
CA HIS A 269 -24.89 -3.42 16.29
C HIS A 269 -25.82 -3.71 15.11
N ALA A 270 -26.79 -4.61 15.24
CA ALA A 270 -27.65 -5.05 14.13
C ALA A 270 -28.37 -3.88 13.42
N HIS A 271 -28.73 -2.84 14.17
CA HIS A 271 -29.43 -1.65 13.69
C HIS A 271 -28.53 -0.65 12.95
N VAL A 272 -27.20 -0.81 13.03
CA VAL A 272 -26.26 0.15 12.45
C VAL A 272 -26.37 0.11 10.93
N THR A 273 -26.56 1.29 10.35
CA THR A 273 -26.82 1.46 8.91
C THR A 273 -25.52 1.34 8.11
N ILE A 274 -25.61 0.74 6.91
CA ILE A 274 -24.53 0.70 5.91
C ILE A 274 -24.91 1.61 4.73
N THR A 275 -26.10 1.39 4.18
CA THR A 275 -26.74 2.24 3.17
C THR A 275 -28.14 2.61 3.64
N GLU A 276 -28.83 3.53 2.97
CA GLU A 276 -30.23 3.88 3.31
C GLU A 276 -31.19 2.67 3.29
N LYS A 277 -30.78 1.54 2.70
CA LYS A 277 -31.60 0.32 2.56
C LYS A 277 -31.03 -0.90 3.30
N VAL A 278 -29.76 -0.85 3.72
CA VAL A 278 -29.02 -2.01 4.25
C VAL A 278 -28.38 -1.66 5.58
N THR A 279 -28.55 -2.55 6.55
CA THR A 279 -27.96 -2.50 7.89
C THR A 279 -26.96 -3.63 8.08
N PHE A 280 -26.09 -3.48 9.08
CA PHE A 280 -25.16 -4.53 9.49
C PHE A 280 -25.87 -5.83 9.84
N GLY A 281 -27.01 -5.76 10.56
CA GLY A 281 -27.79 -6.94 10.91
C GLY A 281 -28.29 -7.72 9.69
N GLN A 282 -28.70 -7.02 8.63
CA GLN A 282 -29.13 -7.66 7.37
C GLN A 282 -27.97 -8.37 6.66
N VAL A 283 -26.78 -7.75 6.62
CA VAL A 283 -25.57 -8.39 6.07
C VAL A 283 -25.20 -9.62 6.91
N PHE A 284 -25.15 -9.47 8.23
CA PHE A 284 -24.77 -10.54 9.15
C PHE A 284 -25.76 -11.72 9.11
N ALA A 285 -27.05 -11.48 8.89
CA ALA A 285 -28.06 -12.53 8.73
C ALA A 285 -27.82 -13.42 7.50
N HIS A 286 -27.15 -12.89 6.46
CA HIS A 286 -26.84 -13.59 5.20
C HIS A 286 -25.39 -14.07 5.14
N ARG A 287 -24.70 -14.13 6.27
CA ARG A 287 -23.30 -14.56 6.35
C ARG A 287 -23.11 -16.02 5.96
N ILE A 288 -22.06 -16.27 5.19
CA ILE A 288 -21.44 -17.57 4.97
C ILE A 288 -20.42 -17.83 6.08
N SER A 289 -19.63 -16.82 6.44
CA SER A 289 -18.61 -16.89 7.49
C SER A 289 -18.54 -15.57 8.23
N SER A 290 -18.17 -15.63 9.51
CA SER A 290 -17.92 -14.45 10.34
C SER A 290 -16.93 -14.74 11.45
N THR A 291 -16.21 -13.71 11.87
CA THR A 291 -15.30 -13.75 13.02
C THR A 291 -15.22 -12.37 13.67
N LEU A 292 -15.20 -12.34 15.01
CA LEU A 292 -14.79 -11.16 15.78
C LEU A 292 -13.32 -11.34 16.21
N THR A 293 -12.49 -10.31 16.02
CA THR A 293 -11.08 -10.38 16.40
C THR A 293 -10.57 -9.04 16.95
N PRO A 294 -9.60 -9.04 17.89
CA PRO A 294 -8.83 -7.85 18.20
C PRO A 294 -7.94 -7.44 17.01
N ILE A 295 -7.93 -6.15 16.69
CA ILE A 295 -7.05 -5.58 15.67
C ILE A 295 -5.73 -5.20 16.34
N HIS A 296 -4.72 -6.04 16.11
CA HIS A 296 -3.34 -5.71 16.48
C HIS A 296 -2.78 -4.70 15.47
N GLU A 297 -2.10 -3.67 15.96
CA GLU A 297 -1.45 -2.64 15.16
C GLU A 297 -0.03 -2.44 15.68
N TYR A 298 0.98 -2.69 14.85
CA TYR A 298 2.38 -2.52 15.26
C TYR A 298 3.34 -2.53 14.07
N VAL A 299 4.54 -1.99 14.31
CA VAL A 299 5.75 -2.29 13.54
C VAL A 299 6.86 -2.55 14.55
N LEU A 300 7.46 -3.74 14.50
CA LEU A 300 8.55 -4.10 15.41
C LEU A 300 9.86 -3.43 14.97
N ASP A 301 10.70 -3.07 15.92
CA ASP A 301 12.01 -2.46 15.64
C ASP A 301 13.04 -3.46 15.09
N LYS A 302 12.87 -4.75 15.39
CA LYS A 302 13.75 -5.84 14.97
C LYS A 302 12.93 -6.90 14.24
N TRP A 303 13.33 -7.19 13.00
CA TRP A 303 12.64 -8.17 12.15
C TRP A 303 13.42 -9.47 11.98
N PHE A 304 14.69 -9.47 12.36
CA PHE A 304 15.58 -10.61 12.21
C PHE A 304 16.53 -10.72 13.40
N PHE A 305 17.03 -11.93 13.61
CA PHE A 305 18.15 -12.24 14.49
C PHE A 305 18.89 -13.46 13.94
N ASP A 306 20.21 -13.39 13.85
CA ASP A 306 21.04 -14.45 13.26
C ASP A 306 20.52 -14.87 11.87
N ARG A 307 20.17 -16.15 11.67
CA ARG A 307 19.62 -16.74 10.45
C ARG A 307 18.10 -16.76 10.37
N ILE A 308 17.41 -16.02 11.25
CA ILE A 308 15.96 -15.98 11.35
C ILE A 308 15.47 -14.58 10.95
N ILE A 309 14.49 -14.49 10.04
CA ILE A 309 13.80 -13.26 9.68
C ILE A 309 12.29 -13.47 9.67
N CYS A 310 11.51 -12.45 10.00
CA CYS A 310 10.05 -12.47 10.02
C CYS A 310 9.46 -11.51 8.97
N LEU A 311 8.36 -11.89 8.31
CA LEU A 311 7.72 -11.15 7.21
C LEU A 311 6.21 -10.93 7.40
N GLY A 312 5.73 -9.79 6.95
CA GLY A 312 4.30 -9.48 6.95
C GLY A 312 3.78 -9.25 8.36
N ASP A 313 2.56 -9.76 8.63
CA ASP A 313 1.85 -9.60 9.90
C ASP A 313 2.66 -10.07 11.12
N SER A 314 3.70 -10.89 10.97
CA SER A 314 4.59 -11.27 12.07
C SER A 314 5.42 -10.09 12.61
N VAL A 315 5.71 -9.05 11.81
CA VAL A 315 6.57 -7.91 12.21
C VAL A 315 5.96 -6.53 11.94
N HIS A 316 5.01 -6.44 11.00
CA HIS A 316 4.26 -5.21 10.75
C HIS A 316 2.80 -5.54 10.47
N LYS A 317 1.90 -4.93 11.22
CA LYS A 317 0.47 -5.18 11.13
C LYS A 317 -0.28 -3.85 11.06
N PRO A 318 -0.74 -3.42 9.88
CA PRO A 318 -1.62 -2.26 9.77
C PRO A 318 -3.06 -2.61 10.16
N ASN A 319 -3.82 -1.58 10.53
CA ASN A 319 -5.27 -1.67 10.62
C ASN A 319 -5.86 -2.13 9.26
N PRO A 320 -6.76 -3.13 9.23
CA PRO A 320 -7.31 -3.65 7.98
C PRO A 320 -8.04 -2.63 7.10
N ILE A 321 -8.52 -1.51 7.64
CA ILE A 321 -9.24 -0.50 6.84
C ILE A 321 -8.39 0.08 5.69
N GLY A 322 -7.07 0.10 5.84
CA GLY A 322 -6.16 0.55 4.78
C GLY A 322 -5.90 -0.49 3.68
N GLY A 323 -6.28 -1.75 3.90
CA GLY A 323 -6.08 -2.84 2.93
C GLY A 323 -4.61 -3.22 2.67
N GLN A 324 -3.66 -2.77 3.49
CA GLN A 324 -2.23 -2.90 3.20
C GLN A 324 -1.51 -4.09 3.84
N GLY A 325 -2.16 -4.93 4.66
CA GLY A 325 -1.50 -6.07 5.32
C GLY A 325 -0.90 -7.06 4.31
N GLY A 326 -1.74 -7.67 3.47
CA GLY A 326 -1.29 -8.62 2.44
C GLY A 326 -0.37 -7.99 1.39
N ASN A 327 -0.69 -6.77 0.92
CA ASN A 327 0.16 -6.05 -0.03
C ASN A 327 1.54 -5.73 0.56
N GLY A 328 1.60 -5.35 1.84
CA GLY A 328 2.85 -5.10 2.57
C GLY A 328 3.67 -6.37 2.79
N ALA A 329 3.02 -7.53 2.96
CA ALA A 329 3.68 -8.83 3.04
C ALA A 329 4.31 -9.24 1.69
N ILE A 330 3.63 -9.00 0.58
CA ILE A 330 4.16 -9.23 -0.78
C ILE A 330 5.38 -8.34 -1.04
N GLU A 331 5.32 -7.06 -0.66
CA GLU A 331 6.47 -6.15 -0.75
C GLU A 331 7.64 -6.64 0.12
N SER A 332 7.38 -7.14 1.33
CA SER A 332 8.43 -7.71 2.20
C SER A 332 9.10 -8.95 1.59
N ALA A 333 8.34 -9.84 0.94
CA ALA A 333 8.90 -10.98 0.22
C ALA A 333 9.77 -10.55 -0.96
N ALA A 334 9.32 -9.55 -1.74
CA ALA A 334 10.10 -9.02 -2.86
C ALA A 334 11.43 -8.41 -2.42
N GLU A 335 11.43 -7.62 -1.34
CA GLU A 335 12.68 -7.01 -0.84
C GLU A 335 13.66 -8.03 -0.25
N LEU A 336 13.16 -9.12 0.37
CA LEU A 336 14.04 -10.21 0.79
C LEU A 336 14.75 -10.85 -0.40
N ILE A 337 14.02 -11.07 -1.50
CA ILE A 337 14.59 -11.63 -2.73
C ILE A 337 15.60 -10.66 -3.36
N ASN A 338 15.29 -9.36 -3.42
CA ASN A 338 16.23 -8.36 -3.93
C ASN A 338 17.55 -8.36 -3.14
N ALA A 339 17.46 -8.40 -1.80
CA ALA A 339 18.63 -8.43 -0.93
C ALA A 339 19.45 -9.72 -1.10
N LEU A 340 18.79 -10.89 -1.15
CA LEU A 340 19.45 -12.18 -1.41
C LEU A 340 20.17 -12.19 -2.76
N MET A 341 19.51 -11.71 -3.82
CA MET A 341 20.09 -11.72 -5.15
C MET A 341 21.23 -10.72 -5.31
N THR A 342 21.15 -9.57 -4.64
CA THR A 342 22.25 -8.60 -4.55
C THR A 342 23.48 -9.24 -3.92
N LYS A 343 23.30 -9.91 -2.78
CA LYS A 343 24.40 -10.59 -2.10
C LYS A 343 24.96 -11.76 -2.92
N LYS A 344 24.09 -12.56 -3.54
CA LYS A 344 24.49 -13.64 -4.48
C LYS A 344 25.39 -13.12 -5.59
N SER A 345 25.07 -11.97 -6.19
CA SER A 345 25.95 -11.39 -7.22
C SER A 345 27.31 -10.97 -6.71
N SER A 346 27.40 -10.50 -5.47
CA SER A 346 28.68 -10.10 -4.88
C SER A 346 29.57 -11.30 -4.53
N LEU A 347 28.98 -12.44 -4.14
CA LEU A 347 29.71 -13.64 -3.69
C LEU A 347 29.78 -14.76 -4.74
N GLY A 348 29.05 -14.64 -5.85
CA GLY A 348 28.90 -15.67 -6.88
C GLY A 348 27.86 -16.76 -6.55
N SER A 349 27.69 -17.11 -5.28
CA SER A 349 26.77 -18.17 -4.82
C SER A 349 26.16 -17.84 -3.45
N LEU A 350 24.97 -18.39 -3.18
CA LEU A 350 24.30 -18.22 -1.88
C LEU A 350 24.91 -19.15 -0.82
N GLU A 351 25.44 -20.30 -1.23
CA GLU A 351 26.12 -21.29 -0.39
C GLU A 351 27.40 -20.71 0.26
N ALA A 352 27.99 -19.69 -0.37
CA ALA A 352 29.16 -18.98 0.17
C ALA A 352 28.84 -18.01 1.33
N MET A 353 27.56 -17.77 1.64
CA MET A 353 27.18 -16.81 2.68
C MET A 353 27.43 -17.34 4.09
N ASN A 354 28.23 -16.61 4.86
CA ASN A 354 28.34 -16.83 6.30
C ASN A 354 27.19 -16.13 7.06
N THR A 355 27.19 -16.24 8.39
CA THR A 355 26.12 -15.63 9.23
C THR A 355 26.09 -14.10 9.12
N LEU A 356 27.25 -13.44 9.02
CA LEU A 356 27.32 -11.98 8.86
C LEU A 356 26.76 -11.54 7.50
N ASP A 357 27.02 -12.30 6.44
CA ASP A 357 26.44 -12.05 5.11
C ASP A 357 24.91 -12.13 5.13
N ILE A 358 24.36 -13.12 5.84
CA ILE A 358 22.92 -13.29 6.02
C ILE A 358 22.32 -12.14 6.85
N GLN A 359 22.96 -11.75 7.94
CA GLN A 359 22.53 -10.60 8.74
C GLN A 359 22.55 -9.30 7.92
N ASN A 360 23.54 -9.12 7.04
CA ASN A 360 23.60 -7.97 6.13
C ASN A 360 22.45 -7.99 5.11
N VAL A 361 22.09 -9.16 4.56
CA VAL A 361 20.91 -9.32 3.69
C VAL A 361 19.64 -8.92 4.44
N PHE A 362 19.47 -9.40 5.67
CA PHE A 362 18.29 -9.08 6.48
C PHE A 362 18.23 -7.61 6.89
N SER A 363 19.37 -7.01 7.22
CA SER A 363 19.49 -5.59 7.52
C SER A 363 19.12 -4.72 6.32
N ASP A 364 19.62 -5.06 5.12
CA ASP A 364 19.26 -4.35 3.88
C ASP A 364 17.75 -4.41 3.63
N MET A 365 17.15 -5.60 3.72
CA MET A 365 15.72 -5.79 3.57
C MET A 365 14.92 -4.96 4.59
N GLN A 366 15.28 -5.05 5.88
CA GLN A 366 14.60 -4.29 6.93
C GLN A 366 14.72 -2.79 6.66
N SER A 367 15.90 -2.29 6.28
CA SER A 367 16.11 -0.86 6.03
C SER A 367 15.21 -0.30 4.90
N LYS A 368 14.98 -1.09 3.85
CA LYS A 368 14.12 -0.74 2.71
C LYS A 368 12.63 -0.77 3.06
N ARG A 369 12.23 -1.65 3.98
CA ARG A 369 10.82 -1.88 4.34
C ARG A 369 10.35 -1.10 5.56
N HIS A 370 11.19 -0.92 6.57
CA HIS A 370 10.78 -0.53 7.92
C HIS A 370 10.08 0.83 7.96
N GLU A 371 10.67 1.85 7.34
CA GLU A 371 10.07 3.20 7.26
C GLU A 371 8.75 3.21 6.48
N ARG A 372 8.67 2.41 5.40
CA ARG A 372 7.44 2.28 4.62
C ARG A 372 6.35 1.57 5.41
N ALA A 373 6.68 0.50 6.13
CA ALA A 373 5.76 -0.21 7.02
C ALA A 373 5.22 0.73 8.11
N LYS A 374 6.09 1.51 8.78
CA LYS A 374 5.68 2.52 9.78
C LYS A 374 4.68 3.51 9.20
N ARG A 375 4.95 4.06 8.01
CA ARG A 375 4.04 4.99 7.34
C ARG A 375 2.70 4.36 6.98
N ILE A 376 2.70 3.11 6.51
CA ILE A 376 1.47 2.36 6.18
C ILE A 376 0.63 2.09 7.42
N VAL A 377 1.25 1.62 8.51
CA VAL A 377 0.55 1.37 9.78
C VAL A 377 -0.02 2.67 10.34
N PHE A 378 0.78 3.73 10.39
CA PHE A 378 0.33 5.05 10.82
C PHE A 378 -0.82 5.60 9.96
N ALA A 379 -0.70 5.54 8.64
CA ALA A 379 -1.74 6.02 7.73
C ALA A 379 -3.05 5.23 7.87
N SER A 380 -2.96 3.90 8.04
CA SER A 380 -4.13 3.05 8.26
C SER A 380 -4.83 3.37 9.59
N HIS A 381 -4.06 3.60 10.65
CA HIS A 381 -4.58 4.03 11.94
C HIS A 381 -5.24 5.41 11.85
N LEU A 382 -4.60 6.38 11.20
CA LEU A 382 -5.14 7.72 11.00
C LEU A 382 -6.45 7.68 10.19
N GLN A 383 -6.51 6.86 9.14
CA GLN A 383 -7.73 6.64 8.37
C GLN A 383 -8.84 6.08 9.26
N GLN A 384 -8.55 5.04 10.05
CA GLN A 384 -9.49 4.45 11.01
C GLN A 384 -10.00 5.50 12.02
N SER A 385 -9.08 6.27 12.61
CA SER A 385 -9.36 7.33 13.56
C SER A 385 -10.29 8.40 13.00
N LEU A 386 -10.06 8.80 11.74
CA LEU A 386 -10.89 9.79 11.04
C LEU A 386 -12.30 9.27 10.77
N VAL A 387 -12.46 8.02 10.36
CA VAL A 387 -13.78 7.45 10.02
C VAL A 387 -14.60 7.05 11.24
N ALA A 388 -13.93 6.70 12.34
CA ALA A 388 -14.56 6.37 13.62
C ALA A 388 -14.78 7.60 14.53
N TYR A 389 -14.53 8.82 14.01
CA TYR A 389 -14.73 10.09 14.72
C TYR A 389 -14.02 10.14 16.08
N GLU A 390 -12.83 9.53 16.19
CA GLU A 390 -12.08 9.56 17.45
C GLU A 390 -11.71 10.99 17.88
N LYS A 391 -11.47 11.85 16.90
CA LYS A 391 -11.25 13.29 17.08
C LYS A 391 -12.37 14.04 16.36
N PRO A 392 -13.54 14.24 17.00
CA PRO A 392 -14.74 14.72 16.32
C PRO A 392 -14.54 16.05 15.57
N GLY A 393 -13.76 16.98 16.12
CA GLY A 393 -13.46 18.26 15.45
C GLY A 393 -12.70 18.07 14.13
N LEU A 394 -11.63 17.27 14.16
CA LEU A 394 -10.83 16.97 12.98
C LEU A 394 -11.63 16.16 11.96
N SER A 395 -12.35 15.10 12.39
CA SER A 395 -13.18 14.29 11.49
C SER A 395 -14.29 15.11 10.83
N LYS A 396 -14.97 16.00 11.57
CA LYS A 396 -15.97 16.91 10.97
C LYS A 396 -15.34 17.84 9.94
N PHE A 397 -14.19 18.43 10.25
CA PHE A 397 -13.47 19.27 9.29
C PHE A 397 -13.13 18.50 8.01
N VAL A 398 -12.56 17.30 8.15
CA VAL A 398 -12.18 16.47 6.99
C VAL A 398 -13.41 16.09 6.16
N TRP A 399 -14.42 15.47 6.78
CA TRP A 399 -15.53 14.86 6.02
C TRP A 399 -16.62 15.84 5.60
N ARG A 400 -16.83 16.95 6.32
CA ARG A 400 -17.89 17.93 5.99
C ARG A 400 -17.39 19.14 5.21
N LEU A 401 -16.12 19.50 5.34
CA LEU A 401 -15.55 20.67 4.67
C LEU A 401 -14.52 20.25 3.63
N PHE A 402 -13.44 19.59 4.04
CA PHE A 402 -12.30 19.34 3.16
C PHE A 402 -12.62 18.42 1.97
N VAL A 403 -13.21 17.25 2.22
CA VAL A 403 -13.50 16.26 1.17
C VAL A 403 -14.49 16.79 0.13
N PRO A 404 -15.66 17.37 0.51
CA PRO A 404 -16.58 17.94 -0.45
C PRO A 404 -15.99 19.09 -1.28
N LEU A 405 -15.09 19.90 -0.71
CA LEU A 405 -14.44 21.02 -1.41
C LEU A 405 -13.40 20.56 -2.44
N LYS A 406 -12.75 19.42 -2.21
CA LYS A 406 -11.62 18.94 -3.03
C LYS A 406 -12.03 17.91 -4.09
N GLY A 407 -13.22 17.32 -3.97
CA GLY A 407 -13.81 16.41 -4.96
C GLY A 407 -13.12 15.04 -5.07
N ASP A 408 -13.54 14.27 -6.06
CA ASP A 408 -13.13 12.87 -6.29
C ASP A 408 -11.62 12.73 -6.52
N GLU A 409 -11.05 13.66 -7.29
CA GLU A 409 -9.64 13.65 -7.69
C GLU A 409 -8.67 13.75 -6.52
N ALA A 410 -9.02 14.51 -5.48
CA ALA A 410 -8.21 14.59 -4.27
C ALA A 410 -8.26 13.29 -3.47
N SER A 411 -9.42 12.62 -3.44
CA SER A 411 -9.59 11.33 -2.79
C SER A 411 -8.80 10.23 -3.49
N LEU A 412 -8.85 10.19 -4.82
CA LEU A 412 -8.02 9.32 -5.65
C LEU A 412 -6.52 9.59 -5.48
N SER A 413 -6.12 10.86 -5.34
CA SER A 413 -4.71 11.24 -5.14
C SER A 413 -4.19 10.84 -3.77
N LEU A 414 -5.02 10.99 -2.72
CA LEU A 414 -4.71 10.55 -1.35
C LEU A 414 -4.54 9.03 -1.30
N PHE A 415 -5.43 8.29 -1.96
CA PHE A 415 -5.32 6.84 -2.13
C PHE A 415 -3.99 6.44 -2.80
N GLY A 416 -3.57 7.17 -3.84
CA GLY A 416 -2.32 6.90 -4.55
C GLY A 416 -1.03 7.14 -3.74
N LEU A 417 -1.08 7.87 -2.62
CA LEU A 417 0.12 8.20 -1.84
C LEU A 417 0.80 6.98 -1.23
N THR A 418 0.01 6.01 -0.78
CA THR A 418 0.55 4.75 -0.24
C THR A 418 1.12 3.86 -1.35
N LEU A 419 0.67 4.04 -2.60
CA LEU A 419 1.03 3.21 -3.75
C LEU A 419 2.32 3.64 -4.43
N ALA A 420 2.61 4.95 -4.49
CA ALA A 420 3.74 5.48 -5.25
C ALA A 420 5.11 4.90 -4.84
N GLY A 421 5.26 4.51 -3.57
CA GLY A 421 6.48 3.88 -3.05
C GLY A 421 6.50 2.36 -3.07
N ALA A 422 5.67 1.71 -3.91
CA ALA A 422 5.63 0.26 -4.03
C ALA A 422 7.00 -0.34 -4.37
N SER A 423 7.29 -1.54 -3.87
CA SER A 423 8.48 -2.32 -4.22
C SER A 423 8.28 -3.13 -5.51
N ARG A 424 9.37 -3.56 -6.16
CA ARG A 424 9.35 -4.52 -7.28
C ARG A 424 10.50 -5.51 -7.13
N LEU A 425 10.46 -6.61 -7.85
CA LEU A 425 11.61 -7.48 -8.04
C LEU A 425 12.57 -6.82 -9.04
N GLU A 426 13.77 -6.46 -8.60
CA GLU A 426 14.72 -5.66 -9.39
C GLU A 426 15.25 -6.41 -10.62
N ARG A 427 15.39 -7.73 -10.51
CA ARG A 427 16.00 -8.62 -11.50
C ARG A 427 14.99 -9.40 -12.36
N LEU A 428 13.70 -9.09 -12.24
CA LEU A 428 12.69 -9.59 -13.15
C LEU A 428 12.12 -8.42 -13.94
N GLU A 429 11.85 -8.67 -15.22
CA GLU A 429 11.18 -7.70 -16.08
C GLU A 429 9.78 -7.39 -15.52
N LEU A 430 9.39 -6.11 -15.57
CA LEU A 430 8.04 -5.68 -15.24
C LEU A 430 7.28 -5.49 -16.55
N LYS A 431 6.15 -6.19 -16.70
CA LYS A 431 5.29 -6.03 -17.88
C LYS A 431 4.84 -4.58 -18.01
N ALA A 432 4.92 -4.03 -19.22
CA ALA A 432 4.48 -2.68 -19.48
C ALA A 432 2.95 -2.58 -19.31
N ARG A 433 2.52 -1.79 -18.32
CA ARG A 433 1.11 -1.47 -18.07
C ARG A 433 0.94 0.06 -18.15
N PRO A 434 0.13 0.60 -19.07
CA PRO A 434 -0.10 2.03 -19.16
C PRO A 434 -0.58 2.60 -17.82
N ARG A 435 0.02 3.70 -17.38
CA ARG A 435 -0.31 4.39 -16.13
C ARG A 435 0.04 5.87 -16.22
N ALA A 436 -0.70 6.70 -15.51
CA ALA A 436 -0.47 8.13 -15.50
C ALA A 436 0.43 8.63 -14.36
N ILE A 437 0.54 7.86 -13.27
CA ILE A 437 1.36 8.20 -12.11
C ILE A 437 2.53 7.21 -12.05
N PRO A 438 3.78 7.66 -12.23
CA PRO A 438 4.94 6.80 -12.12
C PRO A 438 5.17 6.38 -10.67
N TYR A 439 5.71 5.17 -10.49
CA TYR A 439 6.24 4.74 -9.21
C TYR A 439 7.57 5.45 -8.91
N ARG A 440 7.96 5.50 -7.64
CA ARG A 440 9.18 6.22 -7.24
C ARG A 440 10.46 5.66 -7.87
N ASP A 441 10.50 4.37 -8.16
CA ASP A 441 11.61 3.68 -8.83
C ASP A 441 11.64 3.92 -10.35
N GLU A 442 10.62 4.58 -10.90
CA GLU A 442 10.53 4.99 -12.31
C GLU A 442 10.90 6.46 -12.50
N LEU A 443 11.11 7.20 -11.41
CA LEU A 443 11.51 8.60 -11.47
C LEU A 443 13.00 8.71 -11.83
N PRO A 444 13.39 9.69 -12.69
CA PRO A 444 14.79 9.89 -13.05
C PRO A 444 15.66 10.33 -11.85
N ALA A 445 15.03 10.88 -10.81
CA ALA A 445 15.68 11.22 -9.55
C ALA A 445 14.69 11.04 -8.38
N PRO A 446 15.16 10.61 -7.19
CA PRO A 446 14.32 10.55 -6.01
C PRO A 446 13.86 11.96 -5.61
N PRO A 447 12.62 12.12 -5.10
CA PRO A 447 12.18 13.40 -4.57
C PRO A 447 13.06 13.83 -3.39
N LEU A 448 13.44 15.10 -3.34
CA LEU A 448 14.30 15.65 -2.30
C LEU A 448 13.69 15.42 -0.90
N THR A 449 14.39 14.69 -0.04
CA THR A 449 13.91 14.29 1.30
C THR A 449 14.27 15.29 2.41
N ARG A 450 15.29 16.15 2.20
CA ARG A 450 15.70 17.22 3.13
C ARG A 450 15.01 18.54 2.79
N VAL A 451 13.70 18.47 2.90
CA VAL A 451 12.77 19.43 2.31
C VAL A 451 12.91 20.84 2.89
N LEU A 452 13.08 20.99 4.21
CA LEU A 452 12.94 22.31 4.83
C LEU A 452 14.14 23.24 4.56
N ILE A 453 15.38 22.80 4.79
CA ILE A 453 16.57 23.67 4.60
C ILE A 453 16.76 24.02 3.13
N VAL A 454 16.58 23.04 2.23
CA VAL A 454 16.69 23.27 0.78
C VAL A 454 15.58 24.20 0.31
N ARG A 455 14.33 24.02 0.79
CA ARG A 455 13.24 24.95 0.49
C ARG A 455 13.49 26.33 1.06
N LEU A 456 14.00 26.46 2.28
CA LEU A 456 14.32 27.76 2.88
C LEU A 456 15.43 28.46 2.10
N ALA A 457 16.51 27.76 1.73
CA ALA A 457 17.59 28.33 0.91
C ALA A 457 17.08 28.76 -0.48
N PHE A 458 16.22 27.94 -1.11
CA PHE A 458 15.56 28.27 -2.36
C PHE A 458 14.63 29.48 -2.21
N VAL A 459 13.88 29.59 -1.12
CA VAL A 459 12.99 30.73 -0.85
C VAL A 459 13.80 32.00 -0.66
N VAL A 460 14.91 31.94 0.09
CA VAL A 460 15.82 33.08 0.26
C VAL A 460 16.40 33.53 -1.08
N SER A 461 16.81 32.59 -1.95
CA SER A 461 17.33 32.96 -3.27
C SER A 461 16.24 33.56 -4.17
N MET A 462 15.00 33.04 -4.13
CA MET A 462 13.88 33.62 -4.86
C MET A 462 13.48 35.00 -4.33
N LEU A 463 13.53 35.24 -3.01
CA LEU A 463 13.31 36.55 -2.40
C LEU A 463 14.38 37.56 -2.83
N TYR A 464 15.65 37.13 -2.93
CA TYR A 464 16.74 37.95 -3.44
C TYR A 464 16.53 38.31 -4.92
N LEU A 465 16.18 37.33 -5.77
CA LEU A 465 15.85 37.57 -7.17
C LEU A 465 14.65 38.52 -7.32
N PHE A 466 13.61 38.36 -6.49
CA PHE A 466 12.49 39.28 -6.46
C PHE A 466 12.92 40.71 -6.09
N HIS A 467 13.79 40.86 -5.09
CA HIS A 467 14.32 42.15 -4.68
C HIS A 467 15.11 42.83 -5.82
N MET A 468 16.01 42.10 -6.47
CA MET A 468 16.75 42.58 -7.64
C MET A 468 15.82 42.96 -8.80
N ALA A 469 14.81 42.13 -9.10
CA ALA A 469 13.83 42.37 -10.15
C ALA A 469 12.99 43.65 -9.93
N ARG A 470 12.80 44.10 -8.68
CA ARG A 470 12.12 45.38 -8.38
C ARG A 470 12.99 46.60 -8.66
N GLN A 471 14.31 46.45 -8.67
CA GLN A 471 15.24 47.53 -8.95
C GLN A 471 15.40 47.80 -10.46
N ILE A 472 14.96 46.87 -11.31
CA ILE A 472 14.98 47.04 -12.77
C ILE A 472 13.76 47.89 -13.20
N PRO A 473 13.96 49.06 -13.84
CA PRO A 473 12.88 49.87 -14.39
C PRO A 473 12.16 49.12 -15.52
N ILE A 474 10.83 49.21 -15.59
CA ILE A 474 10.06 48.68 -16.73
C ILE A 474 10.25 49.66 -17.88
N THR A 475 11.20 49.40 -18.78
CA THR A 475 11.38 50.19 -20.00
C THR A 475 10.28 49.85 -21.00
N SER A 476 9.51 50.85 -21.41
CA SER A 476 8.29 50.72 -22.23
C SER A 476 8.54 50.45 -23.72
N GLN A 477 9.73 49.98 -24.10
CA GLN A 477 10.22 50.12 -25.48
C GLN A 477 10.77 48.84 -26.13
N ASP A 478 10.46 47.65 -25.61
CA ASP A 478 10.67 46.39 -26.32
C ASP A 478 9.35 45.66 -26.61
N ASN A 479 8.74 46.09 -27.72
CA ASN A 479 8.00 45.31 -28.71
C ASN A 479 7.10 44.17 -28.20
N THR A 480 5.80 44.46 -28.25
CA THR A 480 4.64 43.54 -28.21
C THR A 480 4.84 42.18 -28.88
N THR A 481 5.65 42.08 -29.92
CA THR A 481 5.96 40.82 -30.65
C THR A 481 6.95 39.91 -29.90
N HIS A 482 7.92 40.47 -29.17
CA HIS A 482 8.87 39.70 -28.34
C HIS A 482 8.26 39.25 -27.02
N MET A 483 7.37 40.06 -26.42
CA MET A 483 6.57 39.65 -25.26
C MET A 483 5.62 38.49 -25.58
N GLY A 484 4.97 38.51 -26.75
CA GLY A 484 4.02 37.48 -27.16
C GLY A 484 4.66 36.08 -27.23
N LEU A 485 5.82 35.94 -27.88
CA LEU A 485 6.54 34.67 -27.98
C LEU A 485 7.20 34.23 -26.66
N GLN A 486 7.70 35.17 -25.85
CA GLN A 486 8.29 34.84 -24.54
C GLN A 486 7.25 34.44 -23.49
N LEU A 487 5.97 34.79 -23.69
CA LEU A 487 4.87 34.42 -22.79
C LEU A 487 4.26 33.07 -23.13
N VAL A 488 4.36 32.54 -24.35
CA VAL A 488 3.75 31.23 -24.69
C VAL A 488 4.27 30.12 -23.79
N THR A 489 5.58 30.02 -23.61
CA THR A 489 6.19 28.96 -22.80
C THR A 489 5.83 29.07 -21.31
N PRO A 490 5.96 30.24 -20.63
CA PRO A 490 5.44 30.43 -19.28
C PRO A 490 3.93 30.25 -19.17
N VAL A 491 3.12 30.66 -20.16
CA VAL A 491 1.67 30.46 -20.14
C VAL A 491 1.33 28.98 -20.14
N VAL A 492 1.95 28.20 -21.02
CA VAL A 492 1.73 26.75 -21.08
C VAL A 492 2.23 26.07 -19.81
N ILE A 493 3.43 26.42 -19.32
CA ILE A 493 3.97 25.85 -18.08
C ILE A 493 3.06 26.18 -16.89
N TYR A 494 2.68 27.44 -16.70
CA TYR A 494 1.90 27.85 -15.53
C TYR A 494 0.46 27.35 -15.63
N MET A 495 -0.12 27.23 -16.84
CA MET A 495 -1.38 26.52 -17.02
C MET A 495 -1.25 25.05 -16.65
N LEU A 496 -0.28 24.32 -17.21
CA LEU A 496 -0.06 22.91 -16.88
C LEU A 496 0.18 22.69 -15.38
N GLU A 497 1.03 23.51 -14.77
CA GLU A 497 1.31 23.48 -13.34
C GLU A 497 0.07 23.86 -12.52
N GLY A 498 -0.72 24.85 -12.94
CA GLY A 498 -1.95 25.22 -12.24
C GLY A 498 -3.03 24.14 -12.28
N TYR A 499 -3.08 23.36 -13.37
CA TYR A 499 -3.97 22.21 -13.50
C TYR A 499 -3.38 20.91 -12.96
N ARG A 500 -2.19 20.92 -12.34
CA ARG A 500 -1.71 19.77 -11.58
C ARG A 500 -2.59 19.55 -10.37
N LEU A 501 -3.02 18.31 -10.16
CA LEU A 501 -3.85 17.92 -9.01
C LEU A 501 -3.23 18.34 -7.68
N GLY A 502 -1.90 18.24 -7.56
CA GLY A 502 -1.18 18.60 -6.37
C GLY A 502 -1.33 20.08 -5.97
N ASN A 503 -1.65 20.95 -6.93
CA ASN A 503 -1.80 22.37 -6.70
C ASN A 503 -3.25 22.77 -6.40
N GLY A 504 -4.21 21.85 -6.56
CA GLY A 504 -5.64 22.10 -6.36
C GLY A 504 -5.94 22.68 -4.98
N GLY A 505 -6.66 23.81 -4.93
CA GLY A 505 -6.99 24.53 -3.68
C GLY A 505 -5.81 25.28 -3.04
N THR A 506 -4.75 25.53 -3.80
CA THR A 506 -3.68 26.48 -3.46
C THR A 506 -3.72 27.63 -4.47
N PRO A 507 -3.07 28.78 -4.21
CA PRO A 507 -2.92 29.84 -5.21
C PRO A 507 -2.32 29.34 -6.52
N LEU A 508 -1.45 28.32 -6.50
CA LEU A 508 -0.83 27.73 -7.69
C LEU A 508 -1.86 27.21 -8.70
N ALA A 509 -3.04 26.78 -8.24
CA ALA A 509 -4.13 26.32 -9.10
C ALA A 509 -4.90 27.44 -9.82
N LEU A 510 -4.49 28.70 -9.65
CA LEU A 510 -5.07 29.85 -10.32
C LEU A 510 -4.07 30.39 -11.36
N PRO A 511 -3.85 29.69 -12.50
CA PRO A 511 -2.89 30.13 -13.50
C PRO A 511 -3.25 31.52 -14.04
N SER A 512 -4.54 31.83 -14.17
CA SER A 512 -5.03 33.15 -14.57
C SER A 512 -4.58 34.29 -13.66
N LEU A 513 -4.50 34.05 -12.34
CA LEU A 513 -4.04 35.04 -11.37
C LEU A 513 -2.57 35.39 -11.60
N PHE A 514 -1.72 34.37 -11.80
CA PHE A 514 -0.30 34.58 -12.07
C PHE A 514 -0.07 35.17 -13.46
N LEU A 515 -0.86 34.78 -14.46
CA LEU A 515 -0.80 35.37 -15.81
C LEU A 515 -1.19 36.85 -15.81
N LEU A 516 -2.24 37.21 -15.06
CA LEU A 516 -2.63 38.61 -14.88
C LEU A 516 -1.54 39.40 -14.15
N ALA A 517 -0.93 38.82 -13.11
CA ALA A 517 0.19 39.44 -12.43
C ALA A 517 1.40 39.63 -13.36
N ILE A 518 1.71 38.65 -14.20
CA ILE A 518 2.80 38.72 -15.19
C ILE A 518 2.53 39.84 -16.20
N TYR A 519 1.29 39.99 -16.65
CA TYR A 519 0.90 41.06 -17.57
C TYR A 519 1.18 42.46 -17.00
N PHE A 520 0.86 42.71 -15.72
CA PHE A 520 1.05 44.02 -15.09
C PHE A 520 2.45 44.26 -14.51
N GLN A 521 3.12 43.21 -14.02
CA GLN A 521 4.36 43.35 -13.25
C GLN A 521 5.59 42.78 -13.97
N GLY A 522 5.39 42.07 -15.09
CA GLY A 522 6.43 41.37 -15.83
C GLY A 522 6.80 40.00 -15.21
N LEU A 523 7.21 39.06 -16.07
CA LEU A 523 7.59 37.70 -15.68
C LEU A 523 8.70 37.67 -14.63
N HIS A 524 9.70 38.54 -14.77
CA HIS A 524 10.86 38.63 -13.90
C HIS A 524 10.51 38.93 -12.43
N ARG A 525 9.39 39.62 -12.16
CA ARG A 525 8.91 39.90 -10.80
C ARG A 525 7.98 38.83 -10.25
N VAL A 526 7.19 38.18 -11.12
CA VAL A 526 6.18 37.21 -10.68
C VAL A 526 6.76 35.79 -10.56
N ALA A 527 7.69 35.40 -11.42
CA ALA A 527 8.27 34.06 -11.42
C ALA A 527 8.93 33.67 -10.08
N PRO A 528 9.70 34.54 -9.39
CA PRO A 528 10.24 34.20 -8.07
C PRO A 528 9.15 34.01 -7.01
N ILE A 529 8.08 34.80 -7.05
CA ILE A 529 6.93 34.67 -6.13
C ILE A 529 6.21 33.33 -6.39
N TYR A 530 5.95 33.01 -7.64
CA TYR A 530 5.37 31.72 -8.03
C TYR A 530 6.22 30.55 -7.55
N ALA A 531 7.55 30.63 -7.75
CA ALA A 531 8.49 29.62 -7.29
C ALA A 531 8.46 29.43 -5.76
N ILE A 532 8.30 30.51 -4.98
CA ILE A 532 8.13 30.43 -3.52
C ILE A 532 6.83 29.71 -3.17
N PHE A 533 5.70 30.07 -3.81
CA PHE A 533 4.44 29.36 -3.60
C PHE A 533 4.57 27.88 -3.97
N HIS A 534 5.22 27.56 -5.09
CA HIS A 534 5.47 26.19 -5.53
C HIS A 534 6.32 25.42 -4.53
N ALA A 535 7.36 26.02 -3.96
CA ALA A 535 8.20 25.37 -2.95
C ALA A 535 7.43 24.98 -1.68
N PHE A 536 6.44 25.78 -1.24
CA PHE A 536 5.69 25.47 -0.02
C PHE A 536 4.41 24.68 -0.24
N MET A 537 3.71 24.96 -1.35
CA MET A 537 2.36 24.49 -1.59
C MET A 537 2.30 23.43 -2.71
N GLY A 538 3.36 23.30 -3.51
CA GLY A 538 3.48 22.26 -4.52
C GLY A 538 3.57 20.89 -3.87
N LEU A 539 2.63 20.01 -4.23
CA LEU A 539 2.68 18.61 -3.86
C LEU A 539 3.71 17.89 -4.75
N ASP A 540 4.94 17.78 -4.27
CA ASP A 540 6.07 17.10 -4.93
C ASP A 540 5.90 15.57 -5.08
N LEU A 541 4.75 15.03 -4.67
CA LEU A 541 4.47 13.59 -4.76
C LEU A 541 4.06 13.24 -6.20
N PRO A 542 4.41 12.05 -6.72
CA PRO A 542 4.05 11.64 -8.09
C PRO A 542 2.56 11.80 -8.41
N THR A 543 1.70 11.57 -7.41
CA THR A 543 0.25 11.76 -7.54
C THR A 543 -0.18 13.20 -7.76
N GLY A 544 0.57 14.16 -7.22
CA GLY A 544 0.32 15.58 -7.38
C GLY A 544 0.74 16.12 -8.74
N ARG A 545 1.61 15.41 -9.49
CA ARG A 545 2.08 15.83 -10.81
C ARG A 545 1.15 15.48 -11.97
N TYR A 546 0.11 14.69 -11.70
CA TYR A 546 -0.87 14.32 -12.73
C TYR A 546 -1.64 15.56 -13.20
N VAL A 547 -1.75 15.68 -14.53
CA VAL A 547 -2.58 16.67 -15.23
C VAL A 547 -3.65 15.88 -15.98
N GLN A 548 -4.90 16.31 -15.87
CA GLN A 548 -6.01 15.66 -16.56
C GLN A 548 -5.79 15.69 -18.08
N PRO A 549 -6.02 14.57 -18.80
CA PRO A 549 -5.87 14.50 -20.24
C PRO A 549 -6.65 15.59 -20.97
N GLU A 550 -7.84 15.96 -20.50
CA GLU A 550 -8.69 17.02 -21.04
C GLU A 550 -7.96 18.37 -21.08
N VAL A 551 -7.19 18.68 -20.04
CA VAL A 551 -6.38 19.90 -19.98
C VAL A 551 -5.27 19.84 -21.02
N ILE A 552 -4.56 18.72 -21.12
CA ILE A 552 -3.50 18.53 -22.13
C ILE A 552 -4.10 18.67 -23.54
N PHE A 553 -5.25 18.05 -23.80
CA PHE A 553 -5.94 18.15 -25.09
C PHE A 553 -6.41 19.57 -25.41
N SER A 554 -6.82 20.35 -24.41
CA SER A 554 -7.21 21.75 -24.60
C SER A 554 -6.03 22.68 -24.92
N LEU A 555 -4.81 22.29 -24.52
CA LEU A 555 -3.58 23.07 -24.73
C LEU A 555 -2.86 22.72 -26.04
N VAL A 556 -3.17 21.56 -26.65
CA VAL A 556 -2.56 21.12 -27.90
C VAL A 556 -3.60 21.20 -29.03
N SER A 557 -3.47 22.20 -29.90
CA SER A 557 -4.31 22.35 -31.09
C SER A 557 -4.08 21.18 -32.06
N TYR A 558 -4.98 20.21 -32.10
CA TYR A 558 -5.00 19.18 -33.14
C TYR A 558 -5.92 19.59 -34.29
N PRO A 559 -5.53 19.37 -35.57
CA PRO A 559 -6.42 19.58 -36.70
C PRO A 559 -7.70 18.74 -36.54
N SER A 560 -8.84 19.40 -36.70
CA SER A 560 -10.20 18.88 -36.56
C SER A 560 -10.42 17.67 -37.46
N GLY A 561 -10.40 16.48 -36.85
CA GLY A 561 -10.55 15.18 -37.53
C GLY A 561 -9.90 14.01 -36.77
N ARG A 562 -8.91 14.29 -35.92
CA ARG A 562 -8.24 13.27 -35.07
C ARG A 562 -8.77 13.16 -33.64
N LEU A 563 -9.76 13.97 -33.24
CA LEU A 563 -10.34 13.93 -31.87
C LEU A 563 -10.96 12.57 -31.52
N ALA A 564 -11.55 11.87 -32.50
CA ALA A 564 -12.06 10.51 -32.30
C ALA A 564 -10.92 9.48 -32.09
N ASN A 565 -9.77 9.68 -32.75
CA ASN A 565 -8.62 8.77 -32.65
C ASN A 565 -7.67 9.10 -31.48
N ALA A 566 -7.63 10.34 -30.97
CA ALA A 566 -6.75 10.74 -29.87
C ALA A 566 -7.22 10.23 -28.49
N ARG A 567 -8.55 10.14 -28.28
CA ARG A 567 -9.15 9.43 -27.13
C ARG A 567 -8.80 7.94 -27.14
N ASP A 568 -8.75 7.35 -28.34
CA ASP A 568 -8.27 5.99 -28.60
C ASP A 568 -6.73 5.86 -28.50
N TYR A 569 -5.97 6.93 -28.76
CA TYR A 569 -4.51 6.94 -28.80
C TYR A 569 -3.89 6.83 -27.39
N TYR A 570 -4.47 7.50 -26.40
CA TYR A 570 -4.04 7.41 -24.99
C TYR A 570 -4.55 6.14 -24.28
N THR A 571 -5.58 5.48 -24.81
CA THR A 571 -6.14 4.25 -24.24
C THR A 571 -5.52 2.97 -24.83
N LYS A 572 -4.85 3.02 -26.00
CA LYS A 572 -4.43 1.81 -26.75
C LYS A 572 -2.93 1.64 -27.04
N ARG A 573 -2.03 2.55 -26.66
CA ARG A 573 -0.56 2.30 -26.76
C ARG A 573 0.23 2.75 -25.53
N PRO A 574 1.31 2.03 -25.17
CA PRO A 574 2.21 2.44 -24.10
C PRO A 574 2.90 3.75 -24.49
N LEU A 575 3.04 4.66 -23.52
CA LEU A 575 3.86 5.86 -23.64
C LEU A 575 5.29 5.40 -23.94
N VAL A 576 5.68 5.48 -25.21
CA VAL A 576 7.08 5.38 -25.64
C VAL A 576 7.79 6.59 -25.05
N GLY A 577 8.90 6.33 -24.37
CA GLY A 577 9.71 7.35 -23.71
C GLY A 577 10.04 8.50 -24.66
N PHE A 578 10.06 9.71 -24.13
CA PHE A 578 10.79 10.81 -24.76
C PHE A 578 12.28 10.42 -24.73
N GLU A 579 12.80 9.97 -25.87
CA GLU A 579 14.24 9.95 -26.13
C GLU A 579 14.71 11.34 -26.60
N ALA A 580 15.87 11.72 -26.07
CA ALA A 580 16.68 12.93 -26.26
C ALA A 580 16.20 14.23 -25.57
#